data_AF-A0A946E5E5-F1
#
_entry.id   AF-A0A946E5E5-F1
#
_cell.length_a   1.000
_cell.length_b   1.000
_cell.length_c   1.000
_cell.angle_alpha   90.00
_cell.angle_beta   90.00
_cell.angle_gamma   90.00
#
_symmetry.space_group_name_H-M   'P 1'
#
loop_
_entity.id
_entity.type
_entity.pdbx_description
1 polymer ?
#
loop_
_entity_poly.entity_id
_entity_poly.type
_entity_poly.pdbx_seq_one_letter_code
_entity_poly.pdbx_strand_id
1 'polypeptide(L)'
;AIGKHQGAHYFTIGQRKGLGIGGATLPLFVIGTDVDSNTIFVGKGEQHPGLWRSALFIHQEDTHWIRPDFKLKTGEKRKYLVRIRYRQQLCSADLIQNQNGLFIVFDVPMKSIAPGQFAAWYEKDELIGSGVISE
;
A
#
# COMPACT_ATOMS: atom_id res chain seq x y z
N ALA A 1 -7.77 25.70 -0.96
CA ALA A 1 -6.39 25.15 -0.97
C ALA A 1 -5.65 25.63 0.27
N ILE A 2 -4.80 24.80 0.89
CA ILE A 2 -4.10 25.11 2.16
C ILE A 2 -2.57 25.30 1.99
N GLY A 3 -2.06 25.14 0.77
CA GLY A 3 -0.64 25.24 0.44
C GLY A 3 -0.38 25.01 -1.05
N LYS A 4 0.89 25.14 -1.45
CA LYS A 4 1.39 24.81 -2.80
C LYS A 4 2.59 23.87 -2.68
N HIS A 5 2.86 23.09 -3.72
CA HIS A 5 3.99 22.17 -3.78
C HIS A 5 4.63 22.15 -5.18
N GLN A 6 5.80 21.53 -5.28
CA GLN A 6 6.58 21.43 -6.52
C GLN A 6 6.13 20.30 -7.47
N GLY A 7 5.21 19.44 -7.00
CA GLY A 7 4.59 18.37 -7.79
C GLY A 7 4.11 17.22 -6.90
N ALA A 8 2.98 16.59 -7.23
CA ALA A 8 2.38 15.54 -6.42
C ALA A 8 3.26 14.28 -6.33
N HIS A 9 4.04 13.98 -7.37
CA HIS A 9 4.97 12.85 -7.44
C HIS A 9 6.15 12.93 -6.46
N TYR A 10 6.41 14.10 -5.86
CA TYR A 10 7.43 14.26 -4.83
C TYR A 10 6.96 13.86 -3.42
N PHE A 11 5.71 13.45 -3.27
CA PHE A 11 5.11 13.12 -1.98
C PHE A 11 4.73 11.65 -1.90
N THR A 12 4.89 11.07 -0.72
CA THR A 12 4.47 9.70 -0.42
C THR A 12 3.41 9.70 0.66
N ILE A 13 2.42 8.80 0.55
CA ILE A 13 1.42 8.59 1.60
C ILE A 13 2.13 8.31 2.93
N GLY A 14 1.71 8.99 4.00
CA GLY A 14 2.35 8.96 5.33
C GLY A 14 3.47 9.98 5.54
N GLN A 15 3.84 10.77 4.54
CA GLN A 15 4.87 11.80 4.70
C GLN A 15 4.39 12.95 5.57
N ARG A 16 5.20 13.34 6.57
CA ARG A 16 4.99 14.49 7.46
C ARG A 16 5.84 15.71 7.08
N LYS A 17 7.12 15.50 6.80
CA LYS A 17 8.09 16.57 6.55
C LYS A 17 7.98 17.09 5.11
N GLY A 18 8.43 18.32 4.88
CA GLY A 18 8.47 18.90 3.53
C GLY A 18 7.13 19.41 3.00
N LEU A 19 6.07 19.44 3.82
CA LEU A 19 4.76 19.98 3.42
C LEU A 19 4.74 21.52 3.38
N GLY A 20 5.63 22.20 4.11
CA GLY A 20 5.67 23.67 4.15
C GLY A 20 4.44 24.35 4.75
N ILE A 21 3.54 23.59 5.38
CA ILE A 21 2.30 24.08 5.98
C ILE A 21 2.47 24.15 7.51
N GLY A 22 2.49 25.38 8.04
CA GLY A 22 2.48 25.65 9.49
C GLY A 22 1.08 25.94 10.04
N GLY A 23 0.98 26.15 11.35
CA GLY A 23 -0.24 26.66 12.00
C GLY A 23 -1.31 25.61 12.36
N ALA A 24 -1.08 24.32 12.07
CA ALA A 24 -1.97 23.25 12.54
C ALA A 24 -1.60 22.80 13.97
N THR A 25 -2.61 22.63 14.83
CA THR A 25 -2.45 22.12 16.21
C THR A 25 -1.87 20.70 16.25
N LEU A 26 -2.20 19.89 15.22
CA LEU A 26 -1.68 18.54 15.04
C LEU A 26 -0.84 18.47 13.76
N PRO A 27 0.20 17.63 13.73
CA PRO A 27 1.01 17.44 12.53
C PRO A 27 0.15 16.97 11.36
N LEU A 28 0.45 17.47 10.17
CA LEU A 28 -0.18 17.04 8.92
C LEU A 28 0.61 15.90 8.29
N PHE A 29 -0.12 14.97 7.68
CA PHE A 29 0.43 13.84 6.95
C PHE A 29 -0.24 13.75 5.58
N VAL A 30 0.50 13.35 4.55
CA VAL A 30 -0.07 13.01 3.24
C VAL A 30 -0.94 11.75 3.39
N ILE A 31 -2.21 11.83 3.01
CA ILE A 31 -3.19 10.72 3.07
C ILE A 31 -3.59 10.20 1.69
N GLY A 32 -3.19 10.91 0.64
CA GLY A 32 -3.42 10.55 -0.75
C GLY A 32 -2.71 11.53 -1.69
N THR A 33 -2.45 11.07 -2.90
CA THR A 33 -1.85 11.85 -4.00
C THR A 33 -2.62 11.56 -5.28
N ASP A 34 -2.88 12.58 -6.06
CA ASP A 34 -3.46 12.49 -7.40
C ASP A 34 -2.50 13.22 -8.34
N VAL A 35 -1.81 12.45 -9.18
CA VAL A 35 -0.79 12.98 -10.09
C VAL A 35 -1.42 13.67 -11.29
N ASP A 36 -2.58 13.20 -11.75
CA ASP A 36 -3.29 13.74 -12.92
C ASP A 36 -3.83 15.14 -12.62
N SER A 37 -4.43 15.32 -11.44
CA SER A 37 -4.85 16.65 -10.97
C SER A 37 -3.75 17.43 -10.26
N ASN A 38 -2.56 16.83 -10.11
CA ASN A 38 -1.42 17.37 -9.35
C ASN A 38 -1.82 17.85 -7.94
N THR A 39 -2.63 17.05 -7.24
CA THR A 39 -3.19 17.35 -5.92
C THR A 39 -2.62 16.41 -4.86
N ILE A 40 -2.25 16.96 -3.70
CA ILE A 40 -1.98 16.15 -2.50
C ILE A 40 -3.08 16.37 -1.46
N PHE A 41 -3.54 15.28 -0.86
CA PHE A 41 -4.49 15.30 0.25
C PHE A 41 -3.73 15.13 1.56
N VAL A 42 -4.03 15.97 2.55
CA VAL A 42 -3.41 15.87 3.88
C VAL A 42 -4.44 15.70 4.98
N GLY A 43 -4.12 14.88 5.96
CA GLY A 43 -4.91 14.63 7.16
C GLY A 43 -4.18 15.11 8.42
N LYS A 44 -4.95 15.53 9.43
CA LYS A 44 -4.43 15.94 10.74
C LYS A 44 -4.21 14.72 11.64
N GLY A 45 -3.04 14.66 12.26
CA GLY A 45 -2.70 13.65 13.26
C GLY A 45 -2.28 12.31 12.66
N GLU A 46 -1.50 11.57 13.43
CA GLU A 46 -0.90 10.32 13.00
C GLU A 46 -1.89 9.14 12.96
N GLN A 47 -3.03 9.29 13.64
CA GLN A 47 -4.12 8.31 13.68
C GLN A 47 -5.21 8.59 12.64
N HIS A 48 -5.00 9.55 11.73
CA HIS A 48 -6.01 9.91 10.75
C HIS A 48 -6.45 8.67 9.93
N PRO A 49 -7.76 8.39 9.78
CA PRO A 49 -8.25 7.17 9.13
C PRO A 49 -7.77 7.05 7.69
N GLY A 50 -7.61 8.18 6.99
CA GLY A 50 -7.04 8.24 5.64
C GLY A 50 -5.59 7.73 5.52
N LEU A 51 -4.87 7.50 6.62
CA LEU A 51 -3.55 6.84 6.59
C LEU A 51 -3.63 5.32 6.59
N TRP A 52 -4.79 4.72 6.84
CA TRP A 52 -4.94 3.28 6.98
C TRP A 52 -5.65 2.70 5.75
N ARG A 53 -5.23 1.50 5.34
CA ARG A 53 -5.81 0.76 4.22
C ARG A 53 -5.98 -0.71 4.63
N SER A 54 -7.14 -1.26 4.35
CA SER A 54 -7.45 -2.66 4.63
C SER A 54 -7.03 -3.60 3.51
N ALA A 55 -6.74 -3.06 2.33
CA ALA A 55 -6.32 -3.83 1.18
C ALA A 55 -5.34 -3.05 0.32
N LEU A 56 -4.64 -3.77 -0.54
CA LEU A 56 -3.88 -3.23 -1.66
C LEU A 56 -4.14 -4.05 -2.94
N PHE A 57 -3.76 -3.50 -4.07
CA PHE A 57 -3.88 -4.15 -5.38
C PHE A 57 -2.52 -4.23 -6.09
N ILE A 58 -2.35 -5.28 -6.88
CA ILE A 58 -1.19 -5.55 -7.73
C ILE A 58 -1.71 -6.01 -9.09
N HIS A 59 -1.28 -5.38 -10.18
CA HIS A 59 -1.67 -5.79 -11.53
C HIS A 59 -1.13 -7.18 -11.87
N GLN A 60 -1.83 -7.90 -12.75
CA GLN A 60 -1.47 -9.27 -13.10
C GLN A 60 -0.03 -9.41 -13.62
N GLU A 61 0.42 -8.46 -14.43
CA GLU A 61 1.76 -8.36 -15.01
C GLU A 61 2.86 -8.09 -13.96
N ASP A 62 2.49 -7.45 -12.84
CA ASP A 62 3.39 -7.11 -11.75
C ASP A 62 3.45 -8.20 -10.68
N THR A 63 2.68 -9.29 -10.84
CA THR A 63 2.76 -10.46 -9.95
C THR A 63 3.84 -11.45 -10.38
N HIS A 64 4.68 -11.84 -9.44
CA HIS A 64 5.69 -12.87 -9.62
C HIS A 64 5.51 -14.00 -8.61
N TRP A 65 5.25 -15.21 -9.10
CA TRP A 65 5.11 -16.42 -8.30
C TRP A 65 6.39 -17.24 -8.40
N ILE A 66 7.11 -17.37 -7.28
CA ILE A 66 8.32 -18.20 -7.16
C ILE A 66 7.94 -19.68 -7.06
N ARG A 67 6.79 -19.96 -6.43
CA ARG A 67 6.16 -21.28 -6.33
C ARG A 67 4.89 -21.33 -7.19
N PRO A 68 4.99 -21.76 -8.47
CA PRO A 68 3.83 -21.81 -9.37
C PRO A 68 2.72 -22.75 -8.91
N ASP A 69 3.05 -23.76 -8.09
CA ASP A 69 2.10 -24.68 -7.47
C ASP A 69 1.23 -24.02 -6.39
N PHE A 70 1.64 -22.86 -5.89
CA PHE A 70 0.84 -22.02 -4.97
C PHE A 70 0.11 -20.88 -5.69
N LYS A 71 0.31 -20.73 -7.01
CA LYS A 71 -0.34 -19.68 -7.80
C LYS A 71 -1.85 -19.88 -7.79
N LEU A 72 -2.55 -18.83 -7.37
CA LEU A 72 -4.00 -18.79 -7.37
C LEU A 72 -4.54 -18.69 -8.79
N LYS A 73 -5.66 -19.37 -9.04
CA LYS A 73 -6.47 -19.16 -10.24
C LYS A 73 -7.46 -18.02 -10.02
N THR A 74 -7.94 -17.42 -11.10
CA THR A 74 -8.99 -16.40 -11.04
C THR A 74 -10.20 -16.90 -10.24
N GLY A 75 -10.63 -16.11 -9.25
CA GLY A 75 -11.71 -16.43 -8.33
C GLY A 75 -11.27 -17.16 -7.06
N GLU A 76 -10.02 -17.63 -6.99
CA GLU A 76 -9.49 -18.28 -5.79
C GLU A 76 -8.98 -17.25 -4.78
N LYS A 77 -9.05 -17.65 -3.51
CA LYS A 77 -8.44 -16.92 -2.40
C LYS A 77 -7.69 -17.87 -1.48
N ARG A 78 -6.63 -17.37 -0.86
CA ARG A 78 -5.87 -18.10 0.17
C ARG A 78 -5.22 -17.13 1.15
N LYS A 79 -5.13 -17.56 2.40
CA LYS A 79 -4.44 -16.84 3.46
C LYS A 79 -2.93 -17.04 3.39
N TYR A 80 -2.18 -15.94 3.49
CA TYR A 80 -0.72 -15.94 3.53
C TYR A 80 -0.21 -14.97 4.60
N LEU A 81 1.08 -15.12 4.92
CA LEU A 81 1.83 -14.09 5.64
C LEU A 81 2.40 -13.09 4.63
N VAL A 82 2.21 -11.80 4.86
CA VAL A 82 2.57 -10.74 3.90
C VAL A 82 3.48 -9.70 4.56
N ARG A 83 4.39 -9.16 3.76
CA ARG A 83 5.24 -8.01 4.09
C ARG A 83 5.18 -7.00 2.95
N ILE A 84 4.91 -5.73 3.26
CA ILE A 84 4.83 -4.65 2.27
C ILE A 84 5.96 -3.62 2.40
N ARG A 85 6.84 -3.80 3.39
CA ARG A 85 8.03 -2.97 3.61
C ARG A 85 9.19 -3.82 4.08
N TYR A 86 10.40 -3.42 3.68
CA TYR A 86 11.62 -4.06 4.14
C TYR A 86 11.68 -4.08 5.68
N ARG A 87 12.03 -5.25 6.26
CA ARG A 87 12.13 -5.53 7.70
C ARG A 87 10.84 -5.35 8.52
N GLN A 88 9.69 -5.15 7.89
CA GLN A 88 8.42 -5.17 8.61
C GLN A 88 8.11 -6.57 9.13
N GLN A 89 7.44 -6.68 10.27
CA GLN A 89 6.90 -7.97 10.72
C GLN A 89 5.89 -8.50 9.69
N LEU A 90 5.81 -9.82 9.57
CA LEU A 90 4.80 -10.46 8.72
C LEU A 90 3.42 -10.19 9.30
N CYS A 91 2.46 -9.91 8.42
CA CYS A 91 1.06 -9.72 8.77
C CYS A 91 0.21 -10.75 8.04
N SER A 92 -0.90 -11.16 8.64
CA SER A 92 -1.82 -12.10 8.02
C SER A 92 -2.74 -11.37 7.04
N ALA A 93 -2.89 -11.93 5.84
CA ALA A 93 -3.76 -11.37 4.80
C ALA A 93 -4.33 -12.47 3.90
N ASP A 94 -5.52 -12.21 3.35
CA ASP A 94 -6.09 -13.01 2.27
C ASP A 94 -5.64 -12.45 0.92
N LEU A 95 -5.01 -13.30 0.10
CA LEU A 95 -4.75 -13.04 -1.30
C LEU A 95 -5.95 -13.51 -2.11
N ILE A 96 -6.51 -12.63 -2.95
CA ILE A 96 -7.68 -12.89 -3.78
C ILE A 96 -7.31 -12.59 -5.24
N GLN A 97 -7.26 -13.64 -6.05
CA GLN A 97 -6.92 -13.52 -7.46
C GLN A 97 -8.19 -13.18 -8.27
N ASN A 98 -8.19 -12.05 -8.96
CA ASN A 98 -9.26 -11.68 -9.89
C ASN A 98 -8.76 -11.74 -11.35
N GLN A 99 -9.54 -11.21 -12.29
CA GLN A 99 -9.19 -11.17 -13.72
C GLN A 99 -8.11 -10.13 -14.05
N ASN A 100 -8.01 -9.07 -13.25
CA ASN A 100 -7.17 -7.90 -13.49
C ASN A 100 -5.86 -7.91 -12.68
N GLY A 101 -5.73 -8.80 -11.69
CA GLY A 101 -4.62 -8.85 -10.76
C GLY A 101 -4.96 -9.48 -9.41
N LEU A 102 -4.17 -9.12 -8.40
CA LEU A 102 -4.19 -9.72 -7.08
C LEU A 102 -4.54 -8.67 -6.03
N PHE A 103 -5.64 -8.90 -5.31
CA PHE A 103 -5.94 -8.15 -4.10
C PHE A 103 -5.28 -8.82 -2.90
N ILE A 104 -4.67 -8.02 -2.04
CA ILE A 104 -4.20 -8.47 -0.72
C ILE A 104 -5.02 -7.74 0.33
N VAL A 105 -5.85 -8.47 1.08
CA VAL A 105 -6.74 -7.94 2.11
C VAL A 105 -6.17 -8.31 3.49
N PHE A 106 -5.75 -7.31 4.26
CA PHE A 106 -5.13 -7.50 5.56
C PHE A 106 -6.18 -7.77 6.64
N ASP A 107 -5.86 -8.69 7.56
CA ASP A 107 -6.70 -8.93 8.75
C ASP A 107 -6.77 -7.69 9.66
N VAL A 108 -5.67 -6.92 9.70
CA VAL A 108 -5.57 -5.64 10.42
C VAL A 108 -5.16 -4.54 9.43
N PRO A 109 -5.85 -3.39 9.40
CA PRO A 109 -5.50 -2.30 8.49
C PRO A 109 -4.05 -1.86 8.61
N MET A 110 -3.43 -1.61 7.46
CA MET A 110 -2.02 -1.23 7.36
C MET A 110 -1.89 0.26 7.11
N LYS A 111 -0.92 0.87 7.78
CA LYS A 111 -0.68 2.31 7.71
C LYS A 111 0.23 2.65 6.54
N SER A 112 -0.18 3.64 5.74
CA SER A 112 0.59 4.30 4.69
C SER A 112 1.10 3.36 3.59
N ILE A 113 0.24 2.50 3.07
CA ILE A 113 0.55 1.71 1.87
C ILE A 113 0.85 2.69 0.73
N ALA A 114 1.96 2.47 0.02
CA ALA A 114 2.44 3.36 -1.02
C ALA A 114 2.61 2.60 -2.34
N PRO A 115 2.02 3.07 -3.44
CA PRO A 115 2.27 2.54 -4.78
C PRO A 115 3.76 2.53 -5.14
N GLY A 116 4.18 1.56 -5.95
CA GLY A 116 5.57 1.35 -6.37
C GLY A 116 6.44 0.59 -5.36
N GLN A 117 5.96 0.36 -4.13
CA GLN A 117 6.62 -0.58 -3.20
C GLN A 117 6.27 -2.02 -3.53
N PHE A 118 7.06 -2.97 -3.02
CA PHE A 118 6.78 -4.40 -3.19
C PHE A 118 5.97 -4.96 -2.03
N ALA A 119 4.96 -5.76 -2.34
CA ALA A 119 4.40 -6.74 -1.43
C ALA A 119 5.06 -8.11 -1.70
N ALA A 120 5.36 -8.84 -0.63
CA ALA A 120 5.87 -10.21 -0.68
C ALA A 120 5.03 -11.10 0.24
N TRP A 121 4.67 -12.29 -0.22
CA TRP A 121 3.84 -13.23 0.54
C TRP A 121 4.53 -14.58 0.74
N TYR A 122 4.24 -15.18 1.88
CA TYR A 122 4.95 -16.31 2.45
C TYR A 122 3.97 -17.35 2.96
N GLU A 123 4.35 -18.61 2.80
CA GLU A 123 3.75 -19.76 3.48
C GLU A 123 4.75 -20.22 4.53
N LYS A 124 4.43 -20.00 5.81
CA LYS A 124 5.38 -20.18 6.93
C LYS A 124 6.65 -19.36 6.69
N ASP A 125 7.78 -20.02 6.46
CA ASP A 125 9.10 -19.41 6.27
C ASP A 125 9.52 -19.35 4.79
N GLU A 126 8.69 -19.87 3.89
CA GLU A 126 8.99 -19.92 2.45
C GLU A 126 8.38 -18.73 1.72
N LEU A 127 9.19 -18.06 0.89
CA LEU A 127 8.71 -17.00 0.00
C LEU A 127 7.99 -17.61 -1.20
N ILE A 128 6.70 -17.30 -1.32
CA ILE A 128 5.83 -17.86 -2.37
C ILE A 128 5.76 -16.94 -3.59
N GLY A 129 5.75 -15.64 -3.37
CA GLY A 129 5.74 -14.66 -4.45
C GLY A 129 5.82 -13.22 -3.97
N SER A 130 5.82 -12.32 -4.94
CA SER A 130 5.89 -10.88 -4.73
C SER A 130 5.26 -10.11 -5.87
N GLY A 131 4.97 -8.83 -5.68
CA GLY A 131 4.61 -7.93 -6.77
C GLY A 131 4.65 -6.46 -6.39
N VAL A 132 4.60 -5.60 -7.41
CA VAL A 132 4.62 -4.14 -7.23
C VAL A 132 3.21 -3.65 -6.91
N ILE A 133 3.07 -2.93 -5.81
CA ILE A 133 1.79 -2.37 -5.36
C ILE A 133 1.38 -1.25 -6.31
N SER A 134 0.18 -1.34 -6.87
CA SER A 134 -0.40 -0.28 -7.69
C SER A 134 -1.31 0.65 -6.89
N GLU A 135 -2.09 0.11 -5.95
CA GLU A 135 -3.09 0.85 -5.15
C GLU A 135 -3.16 0.39 -3.69
#